data_AF-A0A6G0X6S4-F1
#
_entry.id   AF-A0A6G0X6S4-F1
#
_cell.length_a   1.000
_cell.length_b   1.000
_cell.length_c   1.000
_cell.angle_alpha   90.00
_cell.angle_beta   90.00
_cell.angle_gamma   90.00
#
_symmetry.space_group_name_H-M   'P 1'
#
loop_
_entity.id
_entity.type
_entity.pdbx_description
1 polymer ?
#
loop_
_entity_poly.entity_id
_entity_poly.type
_entity_poly.pdbx_seq_one_letter_code
_entity_poly.pdbx_strand_id
1 'polypeptide(L)'
;MESAQRSVLQAVTSAYKTVSTRALQVLAGTPPINLHIEYAIRIFNGITKSDSEAILIEQWQLLWDRSDKGRWTYEFFPNIHNRLQTLISFDHYTAQLVTGHGGFNGNLHYFNLSDNPHCSCGHTDEKLSTF
;
A
#
# COMPACT_ATOMS: atom_id res chain seq x y z
N MET A 1 8.30 -4.75 14.99
CA MET A 1 6.86 -5.06 14.81
C MET A 1 6.43 -4.84 13.36
N GLU A 2 6.64 -3.65 12.78
CA GLU A 2 6.33 -3.37 11.36
C GLU A 2 7.03 -4.30 10.36
N SER A 3 8.25 -4.77 10.67
CA SER A 3 8.99 -5.72 9.82
C SER A 3 8.32 -7.08 9.68
N ALA A 4 7.66 -7.58 10.73
CA ALA A 4 6.92 -8.84 10.68
C ALA A 4 5.63 -8.70 9.85
N GLN A 5 4.91 -7.59 10.06
CA GLN A 5 3.72 -7.26 9.28
C GLN A 5 4.04 -7.15 7.79
N ARG A 6 5.17 -6.49 7.45
CA ARG A 6 5.62 -6.30 6.07
C ARG A 6 5.71 -7.59 5.27
N SER A 7 6.31 -8.65 5.83
CA SER A 7 6.47 -9.92 5.12
C SER A 7 5.12 -10.55 4.76
N VAL A 8 4.15 -10.48 5.67
CA VAL A 8 2.78 -10.97 5.42
C VAL A 8 2.10 -10.12 4.34
N LEU A 9 2.23 -8.80 4.43
CA LEU A 9 1.63 -7.88 3.45
C LEU A 9 2.18 -8.07 2.04
N GLN A 10 3.48 -8.34 1.89
CA GLN A 10 4.08 -8.66 0.58
C GLN A 10 3.48 -9.93 -0.02
N ALA A 11 3.27 -10.97 0.80
CA ALA A 11 2.71 -12.23 0.33
C ALA A 11 1.25 -12.08 -0.15
N VAL A 12 0.43 -11.33 0.57
CA VAL A 12 -1.00 -11.18 0.21
C VAL A 12 -1.25 -10.17 -0.90
N THR A 13 -0.37 -9.18 -1.09
CA THR A 13 -0.51 -8.16 -2.15
C THR A 13 0.21 -8.54 -3.45
N SER A 14 1.07 -9.56 -3.43
CA SER A 14 1.96 -9.91 -4.56
C SER A 14 2.87 -8.75 -5.04
N ALA A 15 3.05 -7.73 -4.19
CA ALA A 15 3.79 -6.53 -4.51
C ALA A 15 5.31 -6.74 -4.32
N TYR A 16 6.12 -5.96 -5.05
CA TYR A 16 7.57 -6.04 -5.00
C TYR A 16 8.15 -5.83 -3.58
N LYS A 17 9.30 -6.46 -3.31
CA LYS A 17 9.99 -6.32 -2.02
C LYS A 17 10.43 -4.88 -1.71
N THR A 18 10.49 -4.01 -2.72
CA THR A 18 10.87 -2.60 -2.61
C THR A 18 9.68 -1.68 -2.29
N VAL A 19 8.43 -2.15 -2.40
CA VAL A 19 7.23 -1.37 -2.06
C VAL A 19 7.29 -0.96 -0.60
N SER A 20 7.02 0.32 -0.29
CA SER A 20 7.06 0.80 1.09
C SER A 20 6.03 0.06 1.97
N THR A 21 6.32 -0.12 3.26
CA THR A 21 5.37 -0.78 4.16
C THR A 21 4.05 0.01 4.25
N ARG A 22 4.10 1.34 4.12
CA ARG A 22 2.91 2.21 4.10
C ARG A 22 2.02 1.92 2.89
N ALA A 23 2.62 1.82 1.70
CA ALA A 23 1.87 1.46 0.50
C ALA A 23 1.29 0.05 0.60
N LEU A 24 2.03 -0.93 1.14
CA LEU A 24 1.54 -2.29 1.36
C LEU A 24 0.33 -2.34 2.30
N GLN A 25 0.34 -1.56 3.38
CA GLN A 25 -0.79 -1.45 4.33
C GLN A 25 -2.05 -0.95 3.61
N VAL A 26 -1.92 0.11 2.81
CA VAL A 26 -3.01 0.68 2.01
C VAL A 26 -3.48 -0.30 0.92
N LEU A 27 -2.56 -0.95 0.21
CA LEU A 27 -2.88 -1.96 -0.81
C LEU A 27 -3.59 -3.17 -0.22
N ALA A 28 -3.20 -3.63 0.97
CA ALA A 28 -3.86 -4.77 1.61
C ALA A 28 -5.18 -4.39 2.27
N GLY A 29 -5.42 -3.10 2.53
CA GLY A 29 -6.54 -2.66 3.36
C GLY A 29 -6.34 -3.01 4.84
N THR A 30 -5.09 -3.11 5.28
CA THR A 30 -4.72 -3.51 6.65
C THR A 30 -3.96 -2.37 7.32
N PRO A 31 -4.47 -1.78 8.42
CA PRO A 31 -3.80 -0.67 9.08
C PRO A 31 -2.46 -1.11 9.71
N PRO A 32 -1.61 -0.14 10.08
CA PRO A 32 -0.39 -0.38 10.84
C PRO A 32 -0.65 -1.20 12.11
N ILE A 33 0.25 -2.14 12.41
CA ILE A 33 0.07 -3.08 13.53
C ILE A 33 -0.08 -2.36 14.87
N ASN A 34 0.58 -1.21 15.05
CA ASN A 34 0.43 -0.40 16.26
C ASN A 34 -1.00 0.14 16.41
N LEU A 35 -1.64 0.57 15.33
CA LEU A 35 -3.03 1.05 15.37
C LEU A 35 -4.00 -0.09 15.67
N HIS A 36 -3.75 -1.31 15.17
CA HIS A 36 -4.54 -2.50 15.54
C HIS A 36 -4.45 -2.80 17.04
N ILE A 37 -3.25 -2.70 17.63
CA ILE A 37 -3.05 -2.91 19.06
C ILE A 37 -3.77 -1.83 19.87
N GLU A 38 -3.63 -0.56 19.49
CA GLU A 38 -4.33 0.55 20.14
C GLU A 38 -5.85 0.39 20.05
N TYR A 39 -6.38 -0.03 18.90
CA TYR A 39 -7.79 -0.36 18.73
C TYR A 39 -8.24 -1.45 19.70
N ALA A 40 -7.48 -2.56 19.82
CA ALA A 40 -7.82 -3.63 20.74
C ALA A 40 -7.81 -3.18 22.21
N ILE A 41 -6.84 -2.32 22.59
CA ILE A 41 -6.77 -1.73 23.93
C ILE A 41 -7.97 -0.82 24.21
N ARG A 42 -8.40 0.01 23.24
CA ARG A 42 -9.58 0.88 23.39
C ARG A 42 -10.85 0.08 23.68
N ILE A 43 -11.06 -1.01 22.94
CA ILE A 43 -12.19 -1.93 23.13
C ILE A 43 -12.13 -2.58 24.52
N PHE A 44 -10.96 -3.06 24.92
CA PHE A 44 -10.77 -3.66 26.25
C PHE A 44 -11.08 -2.65 27.38
N ASN A 45 -10.76 -1.38 27.16
CA ASN A 45 -11.05 -0.28 28.09
C ASN A 45 -12.49 0.23 28.04
N GLY A 46 -13.38 -0.43 27.28
CA GLY A 46 -14.82 -0.12 27.25
C GLY A 46 -15.26 0.91 26.23
N ILE A 47 -14.38 1.36 25.32
CA ILE A 47 -14.80 2.16 24.17
C ILE A 47 -15.59 1.27 23.20
N THR A 48 -16.63 1.82 22.58
CA THR A 48 -17.44 1.04 21.63
C THR A 48 -16.61 0.63 20.40
N LYS A 49 -17.06 -0.43 19.73
CA LYS A 49 -16.47 -0.87 18.45
C LYS A 49 -16.46 0.24 17.41
N SER A 50 -17.60 0.91 17.25
CA SER A 50 -17.79 1.97 16.27
C SER A 50 -16.86 3.16 16.54
N ASP A 51 -16.76 3.62 17.79
CA ASP A 51 -15.91 4.76 18.14
C ASP A 51 -14.42 4.40 17.96
N SER A 52 -14.03 3.19 18.37
CA SER A 52 -12.65 2.72 18.20
C SER A 52 -12.27 2.60 16.73
N GLU A 53 -13.21 2.17 15.87
CA GLU A 53 -13.04 2.06 14.43
C GLU A 53 -12.91 3.44 13.77
N ALA A 54 -13.75 4.41 14.15
CA ALA A 54 -13.66 5.79 13.67
C ALA A 54 -12.28 6.40 13.99
N ILE A 55 -11.80 6.23 15.24
CA ILE A 55 -10.48 6.71 15.67
C ILE A 55 -9.36 6.01 14.89
N LEU A 56 -9.46 4.69 14.68
CA LEU A 56 -8.46 3.92 13.92
C LEU A 56 -8.33 4.45 12.49
N ILE A 57 -9.45 4.68 11.80
CA ILE A 57 -9.45 5.18 10.42
C ILE A 57 -8.89 6.60 10.34
N GLU A 58 -9.27 7.48 11.26
CA GLU A 58 -8.73 8.84 11.31
C GLU A 58 -7.21 8.85 11.53
N GLN A 59 -6.72 8.07 12.48
CA GLN A 59 -5.28 7.96 12.75
C GLN A 59 -4.54 7.36 11.55
N TRP A 60 -5.12 6.36 10.89
CA TRP A 60 -4.50 5.77 9.71
C TRP A 60 -4.44 6.78 8.54
N GLN A 61 -5.51 7.53 8.30
CA GLN A 61 -5.53 8.60 7.30
C GLN A 61 -4.44 9.65 7.58
N LEU A 62 -4.32 10.11 8.83
CA LEU A 62 -3.28 11.08 9.22
C LEU A 62 -1.85 10.55 8.99
N LEU A 63 -1.61 9.26 9.29
CA LEU A 63 -0.33 8.63 8.99
C LEU A 63 -0.07 8.53 7.49
N TRP A 64 -1.12 8.31 6.70
CA TRP A 64 -1.01 8.21 5.26
C TRP A 64 -0.69 9.56 4.61
N ASP A 65 -1.43 10.60 4.98
CA ASP A 65 -1.26 11.96 4.46
C ASP A 65 0.13 12.54 4.78
N ARG A 66 0.70 12.20 5.94
CA ARG A 66 2.00 12.69 6.39
C ARG A 66 3.18 11.88 5.85
N SER A 67 2.95 10.74 5.21
CA SER A 67 4.03 9.89 4.73
C SER A 67 4.65 10.42 3.43
N ASP A 68 5.98 10.45 3.38
CA ASP A 68 6.75 10.64 2.15
C ASP A 68 6.88 9.34 1.33
N LYS A 69 6.43 8.20 1.88
CA LYS A 69 6.55 6.88 1.24
C LYS A 69 5.26 6.49 0.56
N GLY A 70 5.37 5.79 -0.57
CA GLY A 70 4.19 5.30 -1.30
C GLY A 70 3.41 6.40 -2.03
N ARG A 71 4.04 7.54 -2.32
CA ARG A 71 3.36 8.69 -2.94
C ARG A 71 2.68 8.38 -4.27
N TRP A 72 3.22 7.48 -5.06
CA TRP A 72 2.54 6.99 -6.26
C TRP A 72 1.20 6.31 -5.91
N THR A 73 1.20 5.39 -4.95
CA THR A 73 -0.02 4.73 -4.44
C THR A 73 -1.01 5.72 -3.83
N TYR A 74 -0.51 6.81 -3.23
CA TYR A 74 -1.36 7.88 -2.68
C TYR A 74 -2.22 8.53 -3.77
N GLU A 75 -1.70 8.68 -4.99
CA GLU A 75 -2.48 9.23 -6.10
C GLU A 75 -3.68 8.34 -6.49
N PHE A 76 -3.59 7.03 -6.26
CA PHE A 76 -4.71 6.10 -6.48
C PHE A 76 -5.65 6.04 -5.28
N PHE A 77 -5.10 6.06 -4.07
CA PHE A 77 -5.85 5.87 -2.82
C PHE A 77 -5.53 6.97 -1.81
N PRO A 78 -5.96 8.23 -2.05
CA PRO A 78 -5.70 9.32 -1.13
C PRO A 78 -6.52 9.18 0.15
N ASN A 79 -7.69 8.54 0.07
CA ASN A 79 -8.63 8.39 1.18
C ASN A 79 -8.75 6.92 1.61
N ILE A 80 -8.40 6.63 2.86
CA ILE A 80 -8.40 5.30 3.47
C ILE A 80 -9.82 4.74 3.56
N HIS A 81 -10.81 5.56 3.93
CA HIS A 81 -12.19 5.11 4.05
C HIS A 81 -12.73 4.59 2.70
N ASN A 82 -12.52 5.37 1.63
CA ASN A 82 -12.88 4.97 0.27
C ASN A 82 -12.11 3.72 -0.17
N ARG A 83 -10.80 3.66 0.11
CA ARG A 83 -9.99 2.48 -0.20
C ARG A 83 -10.58 1.23 0.44
N LEU A 84 -10.94 1.25 1.72
CA LEU A 84 -11.49 0.08 2.42
C LEU A 84 -12.84 -0.40 1.85
N GLN A 85 -13.61 0.49 1.22
CA GLN A 85 -14.85 0.16 0.53
C GLN A 85 -14.63 -0.35 -0.91
N THR A 86 -13.43 -0.16 -1.46
CA THR A 86 -13.14 -0.55 -2.83
C THR A 86 -12.74 -2.04 -2.87
N LEU A 87 -13.53 -2.84 -3.59
CA LEU A 87 -13.23 -4.24 -3.84
C LEU A 87 -12.20 -4.34 -4.97
N ILE A 88 -10.93 -4.51 -4.60
CA ILE A 88 -9.84 -4.71 -5.55
C ILE A 88 -9.15 -6.02 -5.19
N SER A 89 -9.10 -6.94 -6.15
CA SER A 89 -8.21 -8.09 -6.09
C SER A 89 -6.86 -7.65 -6.65
N PHE A 90 -5.81 -7.75 -5.84
CA PHE A 90 -4.45 -7.46 -6.29
C PHE A 90 -3.77 -8.76 -6.73
N ASP A 91 -3.60 -8.90 -8.03
CA ASP A 91 -2.60 -9.78 -8.62
C ASP A 91 -1.27 -9.03 -8.80
N HIS A 92 -0.25 -9.72 -9.30
CA HIS A 92 1.07 -9.15 -9.50
C HIS A 92 1.06 -7.90 -10.40
N TYR A 93 0.23 -7.84 -11.44
CA TYR A 93 0.19 -6.74 -12.41
C TYR A 93 -0.53 -5.52 -11.87
N THR A 94 -1.68 -5.72 -11.22
CA THR A 94 -2.42 -4.65 -10.54
C THR A 94 -1.63 -4.08 -9.38
N ALA A 95 -0.89 -4.90 -8.63
CA ALA A 95 0.04 -4.43 -7.61
C ALA A 95 1.17 -3.57 -8.20
N GLN A 96 1.77 -3.98 -9.33
CA GLN A 96 2.78 -3.18 -10.05
C GLN A 96 2.24 -1.81 -10.45
N LEU A 97 1.08 -1.78 -11.10
CA LEU A 97 0.42 -0.55 -11.57
C LEU A 97 0.20 0.44 -10.42
N VAL A 98 -0.44 -0.02 -9.35
CA VAL A 98 -0.88 0.83 -8.24
C VAL A 98 0.28 1.24 -7.32
N THR A 99 1.39 0.51 -7.36
CA THR A 99 2.59 0.85 -6.60
C THR A 99 3.67 1.54 -7.42
N GLY A 100 3.50 1.61 -8.75
CA GLY A 100 4.46 2.25 -9.65
C GLY A 100 5.76 1.46 -9.75
N HIS A 101 5.70 0.15 -9.48
CA HIS A 101 6.84 -0.76 -9.46
C HIS A 101 6.84 -1.69 -10.68
N GLY A 102 8.03 -2.16 -11.06
CA GLY A 102 8.25 -3.01 -12.23
C GLY A 102 8.35 -2.24 -13.55
N GLY A 103 8.23 -2.95 -14.66
CA GLY A 103 8.49 -2.45 -16.01
C GLY A 103 7.36 -1.63 -16.61
N PHE A 104 6.28 -1.42 -15.85
CA PHE A 104 5.14 -0.63 -16.29
C PHE A 104 5.55 0.80 -16.69
N ASN A 105 6.53 1.38 -15.99
CA ASN A 105 7.02 2.73 -16.32
C ASN A 105 7.76 2.76 -17.67
N GLY A 106 8.39 1.65 -18.08
CA GLY A 106 8.98 1.50 -19.40
C GLY A 106 7.93 1.55 -20.51
N ASN A 107 6.76 0.93 -20.29
CA ASN A 107 5.64 1.03 -21.22
C ASN A 107 5.05 2.45 -21.25
N LEU A 108 4.87 3.11 -20.10
CA LEU A 108 4.41 4.51 -20.06
C LEU A 108 5.36 5.45 -20.83
N HIS A 109 6.67 5.27 -20.65
CA HIS A 109 7.68 6.02 -21.39
C HIS A 109 7.62 5.72 -22.90
N TYR A 110 7.44 4.46 -23.30
CA TYR A 110 7.24 4.10 -24.72
C TYR A 110 6.04 4.84 -25.34
N PHE A 111 4.97 5.07 -24.57
CA PHE A 111 3.79 5.84 -25.00
C PHE A 111 3.91 7.36 -24.79
N ASN A 112 5.07 7.89 -24.38
CA ASN A 112 5.29 9.31 -24.03
C ASN A 112 4.38 9.82 -22.89
N LEU A 113 4.01 8.94 -21.96
CA LEU A 113 3.21 9.27 -20.77
C LEU A 113 4.06 9.41 -19.50
N SER A 114 5.36 9.16 -19.59
CA SER A 114 6.33 9.30 -18.50
C SER A 114 7.67 9.74 -19.07
N ASP A 115 8.34 10.68 -18.40
CA ASP A 115 9.65 11.20 -18.81
C ASP A 115 10.81 10.25 -18.43
N ASN A 116 10.52 9.19 -17.66
CA ASN A 116 11.53 8.23 -17.20
C ASN A 116 11.02 6.79 -17.32
N PRO A 117 11.72 5.91 -18.07
CA PRO A 117 11.31 4.52 -18.24
C PRO A 117 11.59 3.65 -17.01
N HIS A 118 12.38 4.13 -16.06
CA HIS A 118 12.80 3.35 -14.91
C HIS A 118 11.86 3.50 -13.73
N CYS A 119 11.67 2.41 -12.99
CA CYS A 119 11.01 2.48 -11.71
C CYS A 119 11.87 3.26 -10.71
N SER A 120 11.24 4.11 -9.89
CA SER A 120 11.88 4.89 -8.83
C SER A 120 12.55 4.02 -7.75
N CYS A 121 12.25 2.71 -7.68
CA CYS A 121 12.90 1.79 -6.75
C CYS A 121 14.28 1.30 -7.18
N GLY A 122 14.74 1.65 -8.40
CA GLY A 122 16.09 1.32 -8.88
C GLY A 122 16.33 -0.15 -9.23
N HIS A 123 15.31 -1.02 -9.17
CA HIS A 123 15.40 -2.36 -9.76
C HIS A 123 15.21 -2.26 -11.28
N THR A 124 16.20 -2.72 -12.03
CA THR A 124 16.02 -3.11 -13.43
C THR A 124 15.13 -4.34 -13.47
N ASP A 125 14.11 -4.33 -14.32
CA ASP A 125 13.21 -5.48 -14.47
C ASP A 125 14.01 -6.78 -14.54
N GLU A 126 13.69 -7.72 -13.66
CA GLU A 126 13.91 -9.12 -13.98
C GLU A 126 13.10 -9.34 -15.25
N LYS A 127 13.81 -9.42 -16.38
CA LYS A 127 13.21 -9.84 -17.64
C LYS A 127 12.38 -11.07 -17.31
N LEU A 128 11.07 -10.98 -17.49
CA LEU A 128 10.21 -12.14 -17.55
C LEU A 128 10.91 -13.10 -18.51
N SER A 129 11.49 -14.16 -17.97
CA SER A 129 12.12 -15.20 -18.76
C SER A 129 11.04 -15.69 -19.71
N THR A 130 11.21 -15.33 -20.97
CA THR A 130 10.37 -15.73 -22.08
C THR A 130 10.44 -17.25 -22.13
N PHE A 131 9.28 -17.91 -21.96
CA PHE A 131 8.98 -19.34 -22.14
C PHE A 131 10.09 -20.37 -21.86
#